data_AF-A0A834MGU7-F1
#
_entry.id   AF-A0A834MGU7-F1
#
_cell.length_a   1.000
_cell.length_b   1.000
_cell.length_c   1.000
_cell.angle_alpha   90.00
_cell.angle_beta   90.00
_cell.angle_gamma   90.00
#
_symmetry.space_group_name_H-M   'P 1'
#
loop_
_entity.id
_entity.type
_entity.pdbx_description
1 polymer ?
#
loop_
_entity_poly.entity_id
_entity_poly.type
_entity_poly.pdbx_seq_one_letter_code
_entity_poly.pdbx_strand_id
1 'polypeptide(L)'
;MSTEDGERSGRPKEVVTDEHIKTSHKMTLNDRKLKLNEIADTLKISTERVHYIIHEYLGIRKLCTKWVSHELTFDQKQRWVNDLEQCLKMMAPSFHSEVQSTVIRVDCTR
;
A
#
# COMPACT_ATOMS: atom_id res chain seq x y z
N MET A 1 27.18 -41.48 -25.05
CA MET A 1 27.91 -40.32 -24.49
C MET A 1 26.86 -39.43 -23.86
N SER A 2 26.58 -39.64 -22.57
CA SER A 2 25.55 -38.88 -21.84
C SER A 2 26.22 -37.74 -21.10
N THR A 3 25.86 -36.52 -21.43
CA THR A 3 26.31 -35.31 -20.71
C THR A 3 25.41 -35.12 -19.49
N GLU A 4 25.93 -35.44 -18.32
CA GLU A 4 25.27 -35.20 -17.04
C GLU A 4 25.30 -33.69 -16.75
N ASP A 5 24.14 -33.05 -16.76
CA ASP A 5 23.97 -31.63 -16.43
C ASP A 5 24.21 -31.50 -14.90
N GLY A 6 25.36 -30.97 -14.50
CA GLY A 6 25.71 -30.79 -13.08
C GLY A 6 24.80 -29.77 -12.38
N GLU A 7 24.73 -29.83 -11.05
CA GLU A 7 23.91 -28.91 -10.25
C GLU A 7 24.23 -27.45 -10.58
N ARG A 8 23.28 -26.77 -11.23
CA ARG A 8 23.38 -25.33 -11.50
C ARG A 8 23.29 -24.57 -10.19
N SER A 9 24.41 -24.02 -9.73
CA SER A 9 24.43 -23.03 -8.66
C SER A 9 23.62 -21.81 -9.10
N GLY A 10 22.40 -21.67 -8.58
CA GLY A 10 21.60 -20.48 -8.79
C GLY A 10 22.28 -19.22 -8.26
N ARG A 11 21.81 -18.04 -8.69
CA ARG A 11 22.35 -16.74 -8.29
C ARG A 11 22.35 -16.59 -6.76
N PRO A 12 23.47 -16.21 -6.12
CA PRO A 12 23.55 -16.09 -4.67
C PRO A 12 22.54 -15.06 -4.14
N LYS A 13 21.91 -15.39 -3.00
CA LYS A 13 20.88 -14.60 -2.31
C LYS A 13 21.45 -13.46 -1.44
N GLU A 14 22.73 -13.09 -1.62
CA GLU A 14 23.45 -12.14 -0.74
C GLU A 14 22.80 -10.77 -0.60
N VAL A 15 22.05 -10.31 -1.60
CA VAL A 15 21.44 -8.97 -1.60
C VAL A 15 20.25 -8.84 -0.62
N VAL A 16 19.68 -9.95 -0.16
CA VAL A 16 18.55 -9.92 0.79
C VAL A 16 19.10 -10.15 2.19
N THR A 17 19.75 -9.13 2.75
CA THR A 17 20.14 -9.13 4.17
C THR A 17 18.97 -8.71 5.05
N ASP A 18 18.98 -9.15 6.30
CA ASP A 18 17.93 -8.79 7.28
C ASP A 18 17.86 -7.27 7.53
N GLU A 19 18.98 -6.56 7.34
CA GLU A 19 19.06 -5.10 7.40
C GLU A 19 18.27 -4.42 6.27
N HIS A 20 18.38 -4.93 5.04
CA HIS A 20 17.62 -4.42 3.89
C HIS A 20 16.12 -4.71 4.04
N ILE A 21 15.75 -5.86 4.64
CA ILE A 21 14.35 -6.18 4.95
C ILE A 21 13.79 -5.20 5.98
N LYS A 22 14.49 -4.98 7.11
CA LYS A 22 14.05 -4.05 8.15
C LYS A 22 13.95 -2.61 7.66
N THR A 23 14.92 -2.18 6.87
CA THR A 23 14.95 -0.82 6.33
C THR A 23 13.83 -0.59 5.32
N SER A 24 13.60 -1.55 4.40
CA SER A 24 12.50 -1.47 3.45
C SER A 24 11.14 -1.48 4.16
N HIS A 25 10.96 -2.32 5.19
CA HIS A 25 9.76 -2.34 6.01
C HIS A 25 9.49 -0.98 6.69
N LYS A 26 10.52 -0.36 7.27
CA LYS A 26 10.39 0.98 7.89
C LYS A 26 10.00 2.04 6.86
N MET A 27 10.60 2.04 5.68
CA MET A 27 10.26 2.97 4.61
C MET A 27 8.80 2.80 4.20
N THR A 28 8.35 1.57 3.91
CA THR A 28 6.98 1.29 3.47
C THR A 28 5.93 1.63 4.52
N LEU A 29 6.23 1.49 5.82
CA LEU A 29 5.32 1.90 6.89
C LEU A 29 5.20 3.42 7.05
N ASN A 30 6.30 4.16 6.83
CA ASN A 30 6.30 5.61 6.99
C ASN A 30 5.54 6.31 5.87
N ASP A 31 5.70 5.86 4.63
CA ASP A 31 4.97 6.41 3.49
C ASP A 31 4.42 5.29 2.59
N ARG A 32 3.09 5.19 2.59
CA ARG A 32 2.36 4.21 1.79
C ARG A 32 2.40 4.51 0.28
N LYS A 33 2.79 5.72 -0.14
CA LYS A 33 2.90 6.10 -1.56
C LYS A 33 4.30 5.92 -2.15
N LEU A 34 5.26 5.47 -1.34
CA LEU A 34 6.64 5.27 -1.79
C LEU A 34 6.70 4.39 -3.05
N LYS A 35 7.45 4.86 -4.05
CA LYS A 35 7.70 4.12 -5.29
C LYS A 35 8.80 3.09 -5.06
N LEU A 36 8.70 1.95 -5.74
CA LEU A 36 9.74 0.90 -5.69
C LEU A 36 11.13 1.43 -6.09
N ASN A 37 11.17 2.37 -7.03
CA ASN A 37 12.42 3.00 -7.48
C ASN A 37 13.08 3.82 -6.36
N GLU A 38 12.30 4.54 -5.55
CA GLU A 38 12.85 5.35 -4.45
C GLU A 38 13.49 4.46 -3.38
N ILE A 39 12.86 3.33 -3.08
CA ILE A 39 13.41 2.33 -2.15
C ILE A 39 14.67 1.69 -2.74
N ALA A 40 14.65 1.34 -4.04
CA ALA A 40 15.80 0.79 -4.75
C ALA A 40 16.99 1.76 -4.76
N ASP A 41 16.74 3.04 -5.05
CA ASP A 41 17.76 4.09 -5.08
C ASP A 41 18.35 4.37 -3.70
N THR A 42 17.55 4.24 -2.64
CA THR A 42 17.99 4.44 -1.26
C THR A 42 18.81 3.25 -0.76
N LEU A 43 18.35 2.02 -1.03
CA LEU A 43 19.05 0.81 -0.62
C LEU A 43 20.20 0.41 -1.55
N LYS A 44 20.33 1.07 -2.72
CA LYS A 44 21.26 0.71 -3.80
C LYS A 44 21.10 -0.74 -4.27
N ILE A 45 19.85 -1.19 -4.33
CA ILE A 45 19.46 -2.55 -4.75
C ILE A 45 18.64 -2.44 -6.04
N SER A 46 18.63 -3.48 -6.87
CA SER A 46 17.77 -3.50 -8.04
C SER A 46 16.28 -3.49 -7.65
N THR A 47 15.47 -2.80 -8.46
CA THR A 47 14.01 -2.67 -8.27
C THR A 47 13.30 -4.02 -8.17
N GLU A 48 13.74 -5.00 -8.95
CA GLU A 48 13.23 -6.37 -8.93
C GLU A 48 13.42 -7.04 -7.54
N ARG A 49 14.58 -6.84 -6.92
CA ARG A 49 14.88 -7.42 -5.60
C ARG A 49 14.10 -6.73 -4.50
N VAL A 50 13.92 -5.41 -4.59
CA VAL A 50 13.04 -4.67 -3.68
C VAL A 50 11.60 -5.16 -3.81
N HIS A 51 11.10 -5.38 -5.03
CA HIS A 51 9.77 -5.94 -5.26
C HIS A 51 9.64 -7.33 -4.62
N TYR A 52 10.64 -8.20 -4.80
CA TYR A 52 10.68 -9.52 -4.16
C TYR A 52 10.65 -9.44 -2.63
N ILE A 53 11.41 -8.53 -2.02
CA ILE A 53 11.41 -8.33 -0.56
C ILE A 53 10.02 -7.90 -0.07
N ILE A 54 9.42 -6.89 -0.72
CA ILE A 54 8.13 -6.34 -0.31
C ILE A 54 7.02 -7.38 -0.46
N HIS A 55 7.01 -8.13 -1.56
CA HIS A 55 5.96 -9.11 -1.84
C HIS A 55 6.13 -10.40 -1.02
N GLU A 56 7.33 -11.00 -1.01
CA GLU A 56 7.55 -12.33 -0.42
C GLU A 56 7.90 -12.28 1.06
N TYR A 57 8.71 -11.32 1.51
CA TYR A 57 9.14 -11.25 2.91
C TYR A 57 8.19 -10.41 3.77
N LEU A 58 7.71 -9.28 3.23
CA LEU A 58 6.82 -8.39 3.98
C LEU A 58 5.33 -8.71 3.74
N GLY A 59 5.00 -9.47 2.69
CA GLY A 59 3.61 -9.79 2.34
C GLY A 59 2.77 -8.57 1.94
N ILE A 60 3.41 -7.45 1.62
CA ILE A 60 2.73 -6.20 1.31
C ILE A 60 2.31 -6.22 -0.16
N ARG A 61 1.02 -6.01 -0.40
CA ARG A 61 0.45 -5.94 -1.75
C ARG A 61 0.26 -4.50 -2.17
N LYS A 62 0.45 -4.24 -3.46
CA LYS A 62 0.08 -2.94 -4.05
C LYS A 62 -1.44 -2.76 -3.92
N LEU A 63 -1.83 -1.68 -3.26
CA LEU A 63 -3.24 -1.28 -3.15
C LEU A 63 -3.48 -0.11 -4.11
N CYS A 64 -4.36 -0.32 -5.08
CA CYS A 64 -4.84 0.75 -5.94
C CYS A 64 -5.97 1.48 -5.21
N THR A 65 -5.83 2.78 -4.99
CA THR A 65 -6.92 3.59 -4.43
C THR A 65 -8.03 3.77 -5.48
N LYS A 66 -9.28 3.86 -5.04
CA LYS A 66 -10.40 4.20 -5.94
C LYS A 66 -10.20 5.62 -6.47
N TRP A 67 -10.47 5.81 -7.77
CA TRP A 67 -10.49 7.13 -8.38
C TRP A 67 -11.62 7.97 -7.79
N VAL A 68 -11.29 9.18 -7.36
CA VAL A 68 -12.26 10.18 -6.91
C VAL A 68 -12.09 11.40 -7.80
N SER A 69 -13.16 11.80 -8.48
CA SER A 69 -13.11 12.87 -9.49
C SER A 69 -12.78 14.25 -8.91
N HIS A 70 -13.00 14.46 -7.63
CA HIS A 70 -12.83 15.76 -6.99
C HIS A 70 -12.23 15.60 -5.60
N GLU A 71 -11.17 16.35 -5.32
CA GLU A 71 -10.63 16.48 -3.98
C GLU A 71 -11.53 17.42 -3.17
N LEU A 72 -12.32 16.86 -2.26
CA LEU A 72 -13.23 17.66 -1.44
C LEU A 72 -12.45 18.50 -0.42
N THR A 73 -12.76 19.78 -0.34
CA THR A 73 -12.25 20.67 0.71
C THR A 73 -12.82 20.27 2.07
N PHE A 74 -12.19 20.74 3.14
CA PHE A 74 -12.65 20.48 4.50
C PHE A 74 -14.12 20.88 4.70
N ASP A 75 -14.50 22.08 4.27
CA ASP A 75 -15.87 22.59 4.39
C ASP A 75 -16.88 21.77 3.56
N GLN A 76 -16.47 21.26 2.39
CA GLN A 76 -17.32 20.38 1.59
C GLN A 76 -17.57 19.05 2.31
N LYS A 77 -16.54 18.48 2.95
CA LYS A 77 -16.69 17.25 3.76
C LYS A 77 -17.61 17.50 4.96
N GLN A 78 -17.44 18.63 5.65
CA GLN A 78 -18.28 18.95 6.80
C GLN A 78 -19.75 19.13 6.41
N ARG A 79 -20.03 19.82 5.30
CA ARG A 79 -21.38 19.92 4.74
C ARG A 79 -21.97 18.55 4.43
N TRP A 80 -21.23 17.70 3.73
CA TRP A 80 -21.67 16.33 3.42
C TRP A 80 -22.01 15.51 4.67
N VAL A 81 -21.18 15.58 5.71
CA VAL A 81 -21.44 14.88 6.97
C VAL A 81 -22.71 15.41 7.63
N ASN A 82 -22.87 16.74 7.70
CA ASN A 82 -24.06 17.36 8.29
C ASN A 82 -25.35 17.00 7.53
N ASP A 83 -25.28 16.99 6.19
CA ASP A 83 -26.42 16.63 5.34
C ASP A 83 -26.78 15.15 5.52
N LEU A 84 -25.77 14.27 5.57
CA LEU A 84 -25.97 12.85 5.83
C LEU A 84 -26.58 12.61 7.22
N GLU A 85 -26.09 13.28 8.26
CA GLU A 85 -26.65 13.17 9.61
C GLU A 85 -28.11 13.64 9.67
N GLN A 86 -28.47 14.70 8.94
CA GLN A 86 -29.85 15.16 8.85
C GLN A 86 -30.73 14.13 8.15
N CYS A 87 -30.29 13.60 7.00
CA CYS A 87 -31.00 12.54 6.29
C CYS A 87 -31.19 11.30 7.17
N LEU A 88 -30.15 10.89 7.90
CA LEU A 88 -30.20 9.76 8.83
C LEU A 88 -31.18 10.02 9.98
N LYS A 89 -31.16 11.20 10.61
CA LYS A 89 -32.11 11.57 11.68
C LYS A 89 -33.56 11.54 11.21
N MET A 90 -33.81 11.93 9.96
CA MET A 90 -35.15 11.85 9.36
C MET A 90 -35.61 10.40 9.10
N MET A 91 -34.67 9.47 8.84
CA MET A 91 -34.95 8.05 8.59
C MET A 91 -34.88 7.17 9.85
N ALA A 92 -34.29 7.70 10.94
CA ALA A 92 -34.00 7.01 12.19
C ALA A 92 -35.18 6.43 12.99
N PRO A 93 -36.48 6.79 12.82
CA PRO A 93 -37.53 5.99 13.45
C PRO A 93 -37.64 4.55 12.90
N SER A 94 -36.86 4.15 11.89
CA SER A 94 -37.03 2.84 11.22
C SER A 94 -35.81 1.92 11.16
N PHE A 95 -34.57 2.36 11.36
CA PHE A 95 -33.39 1.47 11.20
C PHE A 95 -32.27 1.82 12.18
N HIS A 96 -31.94 0.85 13.04
CA HIS A 96 -30.84 0.94 14.00
C HIS A 96 -29.63 0.14 13.47
N SER A 97 -28.56 0.83 13.04
CA SER A 97 -27.23 0.23 12.97
C SER A 97 -26.14 1.30 12.88
N GLU A 98 -25.07 1.10 13.66
CA GLU A 98 -23.87 1.94 13.75
C GLU A 98 -23.24 2.25 12.39
N VAL A 99 -23.05 3.55 12.13
CA VAL A 99 -22.22 4.01 11.01
C VAL A 99 -20.81 4.23 11.55
N GLN A 100 -19.96 3.20 11.50
CA GLN A 100 -18.53 3.40 11.73
C GLN A 100 -17.91 4.07 10.50
N SER A 101 -17.60 5.37 10.60
CA SER A 101 -16.96 6.08 9.51
C SER A 101 -15.51 5.59 9.36
N THR A 102 -15.23 4.87 8.27
CA THR A 102 -13.86 4.58 7.85
C THR A 102 -13.43 5.70 6.92
N VAL A 103 -12.57 6.60 7.41
CA VAL A 103 -11.95 7.64 6.59
C VAL A 103 -10.96 6.96 5.64
N ILE A 104 -11.35 6.80 4.38
CA ILE A 104 -10.46 6.32 3.32
C ILE A 104 -9.61 7.50 2.84
N ARG A 105 -8.30 7.49 3.15
CA ARG A 105 -7.35 8.42 2.54
C ARG A 105 -7.18 8.06 1.06
N VAL A 106 -7.49 9.03 0.21
CA VAL A 106 -7.34 8.98 -1.26
C VAL A 106 -5.94 9.42 -1.57
N ASP A 107 -5.20 8.64 -2.35
CA ASP A 107 -4.09 9.13 -3.16
C ASP A 107 -3.68 8.10 -4.22
N CYS A 108 -4.02 8.42 -5.47
CA CYS A 108 -3.53 7.74 -6.66
C CYS A 108 -2.70 8.75 -7.44
N THR A 109 -1.41 8.83 -7.16
CA THR A 109 -0.48 9.61 -8.00
C THR A 109 0.27 8.70 -8.97
N ARG A 110 0.47 9.21 -10.19
CA ARG A 110 1.11 8.58 -11.34
C ARG A 110 2.52 8.08 -11.08
#